data_AF-A0AAW0H3Q1-F1
#
_entry.id   AF-A0AAW0H3Q1-F1
#
_cell.length_a   1.000
_cell.length_b   1.000
_cell.length_c   1.000
_cell.angle_alpha   90.00
_cell.angle_beta   90.00
_cell.angle_gamma   90.00
#
_symmetry.space_group_name_H-M   'P 1'
#
loop_
_entity.id
_entity.type
_entity.pdbx_description
1 polymer ?
#
loop_
_entity_poly.entity_id
_entity_poly.type
_entity_poly.pdbx_seq_one_letter_code
_entity_poly.pdbx_strand_id
1 'polypeptide(L)'
;MGEQSDGKDSIARQIAPEWHWPQLRILILVVSAEKKQTGSTVGMQTSVETSTLLKVGPAGAGRDQYPAQGGLLGRAGTSTLLKTRWQRVLYPLTRSLPLQFRAESVVPERMKEMTRCIQERDFQTFAQLTMKDSNQFHATCLDTFPPISYLNDTSRRIIQLVHGFNTHHGQTKVAYTFDAGPNAVIFTLDDTVAEFVAAVRHSFPPATNGDKFLKGLPVTPVLLSNELKAALAMEPSPGAVQYIIATQVGPGPQVLDNSHAHLLGPDGLPHQGR
;
A
#
# COMPACT_ATOMS: atom_id res chain seq x y z
N MET A 1 7.75 -15.71 5.64
CA MET A 1 7.11 -15.85 6.96
C MET A 1 7.98 -16.80 7.76
N GLY A 2 8.09 -16.62 9.08
CA GLY A 2 8.77 -17.62 9.90
C GLY A 2 8.06 -18.97 9.76
N GLU A 3 8.83 -20.04 9.62
CA GLU A 3 8.37 -21.43 9.62
C GLU A 3 8.37 -22.00 11.05
N GLN A 4 9.24 -21.47 11.92
CA GLN A 4 9.35 -21.93 13.30
C GLN A 4 8.19 -21.42 14.16
N SER A 5 7.64 -22.31 14.97
CA SER A 5 6.51 -22.01 15.87
C SER A 5 6.87 -21.05 17.00
N ASP A 6 8.16 -20.87 17.29
CA ASP A 6 8.65 -19.91 18.29
C ASP A 6 8.93 -18.51 17.72
N GLY A 7 8.75 -18.33 16.40
CA GLY A 7 8.90 -17.06 15.70
C GLY A 7 10.34 -16.56 15.57
N LYS A 8 11.37 -17.32 15.97
CA LYS A 8 12.77 -16.86 15.97
C LYS A 8 13.34 -16.60 14.57
N ASP A 9 12.72 -17.15 13.54
CA ASP A 9 13.10 -16.96 12.14
C ASP A 9 12.33 -15.82 11.45
N SER A 10 11.39 -15.19 12.14
CA SER A 10 10.69 -13.99 11.68
C SER A 10 11.52 -12.72 11.94
N ILE A 11 12.65 -12.61 11.23
CA ILE A 11 13.64 -11.53 11.36
C ILE A 11 13.76 -10.69 10.09
N ALA A 12 14.25 -9.45 10.23
CA ALA A 12 14.62 -8.63 9.09
C ALA A 12 16.00 -9.05 8.54
N ARG A 13 16.18 -8.93 7.21
CA ARG A 13 17.46 -9.10 6.53
C ARG A 13 17.61 -8.02 5.47
N GLN A 14 18.82 -7.48 5.34
CA GLN A 14 19.13 -6.51 4.29
C GLN A 14 19.14 -7.20 2.92
N ILE A 15 18.42 -6.64 1.94
CA ILE A 15 18.41 -7.14 0.56
C ILE A 15 19.51 -6.48 -0.28
N ALA A 16 19.68 -5.17 -0.12
CA ALA A 16 20.74 -4.39 -0.73
C ALA A 16 21.11 -3.21 0.19
N PRO A 17 22.36 -2.73 0.16
CA PRO A 17 22.79 -1.57 0.92
C PRO A 17 22.25 -0.26 0.35
N GLU A 18 22.30 0.81 1.14
CA GLU A 18 21.75 2.13 0.80
C GLU A 18 22.42 2.78 -0.43
N TRP A 19 23.70 2.49 -0.64
CA TRP A 19 24.45 2.95 -1.82
C TRP A 19 24.16 2.12 -3.08
N HIS A 20 23.36 1.05 -2.98
CA HIS A 20 23.05 0.19 -4.11
C HIS A 20 22.25 0.90 -5.19
N TRP A 21 21.34 1.81 -4.85
CA TRP A 21 20.51 2.50 -5.85
C TRP A 21 20.47 4.01 -5.61
N PRO A 22 21.58 4.73 -5.84
CA PRO A 22 21.72 6.13 -5.45
C PRO A 22 20.85 7.09 -6.25
N GLN A 23 20.29 6.67 -7.39
CA GLN A 23 19.35 7.45 -8.19
C GLN A 23 17.92 7.37 -7.64
N LEU A 24 17.59 6.37 -6.81
CA LEU A 24 16.23 6.20 -6.30
C LEU A 24 15.88 7.33 -5.34
N ARG A 25 14.71 7.94 -5.55
CA ARG A 25 14.18 9.06 -4.77
C ARG A 25 12.81 8.71 -4.22
N ILE A 26 12.52 9.27 -3.05
CA ILE A 26 11.25 9.12 -2.36
C ILE A 26 10.65 10.50 -2.13
N LEU A 27 9.42 10.71 -2.56
CA LEU A 27 8.64 11.91 -2.27
C LEU A 27 7.43 11.52 -1.42
N ILE A 28 7.29 12.11 -0.23
CA ILE A 28 6.12 11.90 0.62
C ILE A 28 5.20 13.10 0.42
N LEU A 29 4.07 12.87 -0.24
CA LEU A 29 3.01 13.87 -0.43
C LEU A 29 2.08 13.80 0.78
N VAL A 30 2.24 14.78 1.68
CA VAL A 30 1.39 14.88 2.87
C VAL A 30 0.09 15.54 2.46
N VAL A 31 -1.00 14.79 2.50
CA VAL A 31 -2.31 15.27 2.05
C VAL A 31 -3.08 15.94 3.18
N SER A 32 -3.98 16.86 2.83
CA SER A 32 -4.96 17.41 3.77
C SER A 32 -6.00 16.34 4.05
N ALA A 33 -6.05 15.87 5.30
CA ALA A 33 -7.00 14.86 5.73
C ALA A 33 -7.27 14.99 7.22
N GLU A 34 -8.48 14.58 7.62
CA GLU A 34 -8.80 14.38 9.03
C GLU A 34 -8.04 13.18 9.61
N LYS A 35 -8.01 13.09 10.94
CA LYS A 35 -7.33 12.01 11.66
C LYS A 35 -7.86 10.64 11.20
N LYS A 36 -6.95 9.68 11.01
CA LYS A 36 -7.30 8.30 10.62
C LYS A 36 -8.38 7.73 11.53
N GLN A 37 -9.41 7.14 10.94
CA GLN A 37 -10.53 6.56 11.68
C GLN A 37 -10.14 5.23 12.36
N THR A 38 -9.34 4.39 11.69
CA THR A 38 -8.93 3.07 12.19
C THR A 38 -7.41 2.98 12.30
N GLY A 39 -6.90 2.50 13.43
CA GLY A 39 -5.47 2.21 13.61
C GLY A 39 -5.07 0.90 12.92
N SER A 40 -3.83 0.80 12.42
CA SER A 40 -3.34 -0.35 11.64
C SER A 40 -3.44 -1.69 12.39
N THR A 41 -3.14 -1.71 13.69
CA THR A 41 -3.21 -2.94 14.51
C THR A 41 -4.62 -3.51 14.57
N VAL A 42 -5.60 -2.68 14.91
CA VAL A 42 -7.01 -3.08 14.97
C VAL A 42 -7.50 -3.44 13.58
N GLY A 43 -7.19 -2.61 12.58
CA GLY A 43 -7.62 -2.81 11.21
C GLY A 43 -7.12 -4.13 10.62
N MET A 44 -5.84 -4.45 10.80
CA MET A 44 -5.24 -5.69 10.31
C MET A 44 -5.90 -6.92 10.95
N GLN A 45 -6.15 -6.90 12.26
CA GLN A 45 -6.81 -8.01 12.95
C GLN A 45 -8.23 -8.23 12.40
N THR A 46 -9.00 -7.15 12.22
CA THR A 46 -10.34 -7.24 11.63
C THR A 46 -10.31 -7.75 10.19
N SER A 47 -9.33 -7.31 9.38
CA SER A 47 -9.15 -7.81 8.01
C SER A 47 -8.88 -9.31 7.98
N VAL A 48 -8.04 -9.84 8.88
CA VAL A 48 -7.79 -11.28 9.02
C VAL A 48 -9.08 -12.04 9.32
N GLU A 49 -9.88 -11.51 10.24
CA GLU A 49 -11.11 -12.15 10.67
C GLU A 49 -12.21 -12.15 9.61
N THR A 50 -12.26 -11.13 8.75
CA THR A 50 -13.46 -10.85 7.94
C THR A 50 -13.24 -10.81 6.44
N SER A 51 -12.08 -10.38 5.94
CA SER A 51 -11.84 -10.24 4.48
C SER A 51 -11.71 -11.59 3.81
N THR A 52 -12.57 -11.88 2.83
CA THR A 52 -12.49 -13.08 2.00
C THR A 52 -11.39 -12.99 0.94
N LEU A 53 -11.04 -11.79 0.47
CA LEU A 53 -9.92 -11.58 -0.46
C LEU A 53 -8.56 -11.86 0.19
N LEU A 54 -8.46 -11.71 1.51
CA LEU A 54 -7.31 -12.17 2.26
C LEU A 54 -7.26 -13.71 2.35
N LYS A 55 -8.42 -14.38 2.21
CA LYS A 55 -8.62 -15.82 2.46
C LYS A 55 -8.66 -16.68 1.19
N VAL A 56 -9.17 -16.19 0.05
CA VAL A 56 -9.53 -16.99 -1.14
C VAL A 56 -8.64 -16.67 -2.34
N GLY A 57 -8.11 -17.73 -2.98
CA GLY A 57 -7.38 -17.66 -4.26
C GLY A 57 -8.25 -17.91 -5.48
N PRO A 58 -7.74 -17.66 -6.71
CA PRO A 58 -8.48 -17.72 -7.96
C PRO A 58 -8.96 -19.13 -8.35
N ALA A 59 -8.75 -20.15 -7.52
CA ALA A 59 -9.26 -21.50 -7.75
C ALA A 59 -10.79 -21.64 -7.58
N GLY A 60 -11.49 -20.59 -7.14
CA GLY A 60 -12.96 -20.59 -6.98
C GLY A 60 -13.76 -20.14 -8.21
N ALA A 61 -13.13 -19.63 -9.27
CA ALA A 61 -13.83 -19.06 -10.44
C ALA A 61 -14.02 -20.05 -11.61
N GLY A 62 -13.95 -21.36 -11.35
CA GLY A 62 -14.00 -22.36 -12.41
C GLY A 62 -14.36 -23.74 -11.90
N ARG A 63 -15.59 -23.91 -11.40
CA ARG A 63 -16.35 -25.18 -11.44
C ARG A 63 -17.79 -24.94 -10.97
N ASP A 64 -18.55 -24.23 -11.79
CA ASP A 64 -20.00 -24.43 -11.84
C ASP A 64 -20.25 -25.83 -12.40
N GLN A 65 -20.19 -26.84 -11.53
CA GLN A 65 -20.88 -28.10 -11.79
C GLN A 65 -22.32 -27.94 -11.31
N TYR A 66 -23.16 -27.37 -12.17
CA TYR A 66 -24.59 -27.65 -12.10
C TYR A 66 -24.78 -29.17 -12.15
N PRO A 67 -25.43 -29.82 -11.17
CA PRO A 67 -25.78 -31.22 -11.35
C PRO A 67 -26.89 -31.29 -12.41
N ALA A 68 -26.54 -31.87 -13.55
CA ALA A 68 -27.50 -32.29 -14.55
C ALA A 68 -28.47 -33.30 -13.90
N GLN A 69 -29.73 -32.90 -13.70
CA GLN A 69 -30.80 -33.84 -13.40
C GLN A 69 -31.17 -34.58 -14.69
N GLY A 70 -30.51 -35.72 -14.92
CA GLY A 70 -31.01 -36.76 -15.80
C GLY A 70 -32.18 -37.48 -15.11
N GLY A 71 -33.32 -37.52 -15.78
CA GLY A 71 -34.51 -38.22 -15.29
C GLY A 71 -34.40 -39.74 -15.37
N LEU A 72 -35.11 -40.42 -14.48
CA LEU A 72 -35.72 -41.72 -14.74
C LEU A 72 -36.85 -41.99 -13.74
N LEU A 73 -38.00 -42.38 -14.29
CA LEU A 73 -39.23 -42.76 -13.59
C LEU A 73 -39.06 -44.02 -12.73
N GLY A 74 -39.78 -44.08 -11.61
CA GLY A 74 -40.05 -45.32 -10.86
C GLY A 74 -41.03 -45.09 -9.70
N ARG A 75 -42.18 -45.79 -9.73
CA ARG A 75 -43.37 -45.61 -8.89
C ARG A 75 -43.29 -46.23 -7.47
N ALA A 76 -44.10 -45.64 -6.58
CA ALA A 76 -44.92 -46.22 -5.49
C ALA A 76 -44.28 -46.65 -4.14
N GLY A 77 -44.89 -46.18 -3.04
CA GLY A 77 -44.94 -46.93 -1.77
C GLY A 77 -44.76 -46.15 -0.46
N THR A 78 -45.88 -45.69 0.11
CA THR A 78 -46.21 -45.59 1.56
C THR A 78 -45.36 -44.74 2.53
N SER A 79 -46.05 -43.69 3.06
CA SER A 79 -46.17 -43.27 4.47
C SER A 79 -44.92 -43.22 5.37
N THR A 80 -44.64 -42.04 5.94
CA THR A 80 -44.86 -41.71 7.37
C THR A 80 -43.98 -40.52 7.82
N LEU A 81 -44.61 -39.55 8.50
CA LEU A 81 -44.08 -38.52 9.43
C LEU A 81 -43.49 -37.18 8.93
N LEU A 82 -43.99 -36.14 9.60
CA LEU A 82 -43.80 -34.71 9.41
C LEU A 82 -42.46 -34.17 9.96
N LYS A 83 -41.94 -33.16 9.25
CA LYS A 83 -41.35 -31.87 9.71
C LYS A 83 -40.63 -31.81 11.07
N THR A 84 -39.32 -31.51 11.03
CA THR A 84 -38.63 -30.35 11.68
C THR A 84 -37.11 -30.50 11.47
N ARG A 85 -36.46 -29.77 10.55
CA ARG A 85 -35.80 -28.44 10.69
C ARG A 85 -35.07 -28.21 12.03
N TRP A 86 -33.80 -27.79 11.91
CA TRP A 86 -32.76 -27.48 12.92
C TRP A 86 -31.73 -28.59 13.20
N GLN A 87 -30.95 -28.98 12.19
CA GLN A 87 -29.62 -29.53 12.41
C GLN A 87 -28.66 -28.40 12.82
N ARG A 88 -28.48 -28.30 14.13
CA ARG A 88 -27.44 -27.56 14.81
C ARG A 88 -26.15 -28.37 14.68
N VAL A 89 -25.39 -28.17 13.61
CA VAL A 89 -24.03 -28.71 13.51
C VAL A 89 -23.11 -27.78 14.28
N LEU A 90 -22.84 -28.14 15.55
CA LEU A 90 -21.66 -27.66 16.26
C LEU A 90 -20.43 -28.16 15.50
N TYR A 91 -19.73 -27.26 14.81
CA TYR A 91 -18.34 -27.49 14.44
C TYR A 91 -17.45 -27.17 15.64
N PRO A 92 -16.57 -28.08 16.07
CA PRO A 92 -15.63 -27.82 17.14
C PRO A 92 -14.58 -26.82 16.66
N LEU A 93 -14.44 -25.74 17.41
CA LEU A 93 -13.34 -24.76 17.36
C LEU A 93 -12.00 -25.47 17.54
N THR A 94 -11.38 -25.90 16.45
CA THR A 94 -9.96 -26.29 16.43
C THR A 94 -9.34 -25.85 15.11
N ARG A 95 -8.22 -25.12 15.24
CA ARG A 95 -7.37 -24.52 14.20
C ARG A 95 -7.89 -23.23 13.55
N SER A 96 -7.38 -22.13 14.10
CA SER A 96 -7.15 -20.85 13.46
C SER A 96 -6.70 -20.97 11.99
N LEU A 97 -7.57 -20.57 11.08
CA LEU A 97 -7.37 -20.22 9.67
C LEU A 97 -8.39 -19.09 9.44
N PRO A 98 -8.16 -18.01 8.64
CA PRO A 98 -7.40 -18.00 7.37
C PRO A 98 -6.74 -16.65 6.94
N LEU A 99 -5.52 -16.70 6.38
CA LEU A 99 -4.75 -15.57 5.80
C LEU A 99 -4.25 -15.89 4.37
N GLN A 100 -4.78 -16.96 3.79
CA GLN A 100 -4.01 -17.88 2.96
C GLN A 100 -3.63 -17.34 1.58
N PHE A 101 -4.53 -16.83 0.74
CA PHE A 101 -4.16 -16.65 -0.67
C PHE A 101 -3.10 -15.57 -0.93
N ARG A 102 -3.30 -14.35 -0.43
CA ARG A 102 -2.29 -13.29 -0.61
C ARG A 102 -0.98 -13.71 0.04
N ALA A 103 -1.02 -14.24 1.26
CA ALA A 103 0.17 -14.60 2.02
C ALA A 103 0.90 -15.85 1.47
N GLU A 104 0.19 -16.84 0.95
CA GLU A 104 0.73 -18.12 0.50
C GLU A 104 1.02 -18.16 -1.01
N SER A 105 0.26 -17.44 -1.83
CA SER A 105 0.34 -17.58 -3.30
C SER A 105 0.76 -16.31 -4.04
N VAL A 106 0.54 -15.11 -3.49
CA VAL A 106 0.87 -13.85 -4.18
C VAL A 106 2.16 -13.24 -3.65
N VAL A 107 2.25 -13.06 -2.33
CA VAL A 107 3.37 -12.38 -1.67
C VAL A 107 4.69 -13.13 -1.86
N PRO A 108 4.78 -14.47 -1.74
CA PRO A 108 6.08 -15.15 -1.90
C PRO A 108 6.73 -14.92 -3.26
N GLU A 109 5.95 -14.94 -4.33
CA GLU A 109 6.48 -14.70 -5.67
C GLU A 109 6.78 -13.22 -5.91
N ARG A 110 5.91 -12.31 -5.44
CA ARG A 110 6.21 -10.87 -5.47
C ARG A 110 7.46 -10.51 -4.68
N MET A 111 7.74 -11.18 -3.57
CA MET A 111 8.96 -10.95 -2.78
C MET A 111 10.21 -11.33 -3.56
N LYS A 112 10.20 -12.47 -4.28
CA LYS A 112 11.30 -12.85 -5.18
C LYS A 112 11.46 -11.85 -6.31
N GLU A 113 10.36 -11.48 -6.95
CA GLU A 113 10.37 -10.56 -8.08
C GLU A 113 10.86 -9.17 -7.66
N MET A 114 10.35 -8.63 -6.55
CA MET A 114 10.79 -7.36 -5.97
C MET A 114 12.27 -7.40 -5.59
N THR A 115 12.73 -8.50 -4.99
CA THR A 115 14.16 -8.70 -4.66
C THR A 115 15.02 -8.62 -5.92
N ARG A 116 14.63 -9.32 -6.98
CA ARG A 116 15.31 -9.26 -8.28
C ARG A 116 15.33 -7.84 -8.83
N CYS A 117 14.19 -7.15 -8.84
CA CYS A 117 14.10 -5.78 -9.39
C CYS A 117 14.99 -4.80 -8.63
N ILE A 118 15.10 -4.93 -7.30
CA ILE A 118 16.03 -4.13 -6.50
C ILE A 118 17.47 -4.45 -6.90
N GLN A 119 17.85 -5.74 -6.97
CA GLN A 119 19.20 -6.16 -7.34
C GLN A 119 19.62 -5.68 -8.74
N GLU A 120 18.72 -5.77 -9.71
CA GLU A 120 18.94 -5.39 -11.11
C GLU A 120 18.72 -3.88 -11.38
N ARG A 121 18.23 -3.13 -10.39
CA ARG A 121 17.82 -1.72 -10.52
C ARG A 121 16.79 -1.49 -11.63
N ASP A 122 15.90 -2.46 -11.82
CA ASP A 122 14.79 -2.38 -12.76
C ASP A 122 13.66 -1.54 -12.15
N PHE A 123 13.72 -0.23 -12.41
CA PHE A 123 12.75 0.72 -11.89
C PHE A 123 11.32 0.43 -12.37
N GLN A 124 11.13 -0.01 -13.62
CA GLN A 124 9.80 -0.18 -14.16
C GLN A 124 9.06 -1.32 -13.47
N THR A 125 9.71 -2.47 -13.34
CA THR A 125 9.11 -3.62 -12.66
C THR A 125 8.98 -3.36 -11.16
N PHE A 126 9.97 -2.72 -10.52
CA PHE A 126 9.89 -2.22 -9.14
C PHE A 126 8.64 -1.33 -8.93
N ALA A 127 8.45 -0.35 -9.80
CA ALA A 127 7.35 0.60 -9.72
C ALA A 127 5.98 -0.07 -9.91
N GLN A 128 5.86 -0.96 -10.90
CA GLN A 128 4.62 -1.70 -11.17
C GLN A 128 4.25 -2.63 -10.01
N LEU A 129 5.22 -3.37 -9.46
CA LEU A 129 5.00 -4.24 -8.31
C LEU A 129 4.58 -3.43 -7.08
N THR A 130 5.25 -2.31 -6.81
CA THR A 130 4.94 -1.39 -5.70
C THR A 130 3.49 -0.92 -5.78
N MET A 131 3.05 -0.40 -6.93
CA MET A 131 1.67 0.07 -7.12
C MET A 131 0.65 -1.06 -7.01
N LYS A 132 0.92 -2.23 -7.61
CA LYS A 132 0.04 -3.41 -7.54
C LYS A 132 -0.12 -3.92 -6.11
N ASP A 133 0.95 -3.93 -5.32
CA ASP A 133 0.93 -4.40 -3.95
C ASP A 133 0.19 -3.44 -3.02
N SER A 134 0.42 -2.13 -3.17
CA SER A 134 -0.34 -1.11 -2.45
C SER A 134 -1.83 -1.17 -2.78
N ASN A 135 -2.20 -1.26 -4.07
CA ASN A 135 -3.60 -1.38 -4.48
C ASN A 135 -4.27 -2.62 -3.86
N GLN A 136 -3.57 -3.76 -3.86
CA GLN A 136 -4.11 -5.00 -3.30
C GLN A 136 -4.26 -4.93 -1.78
N PHE A 137 -3.32 -4.30 -1.08
CA PHE A 137 -3.45 -4.03 0.35
C PHE A 137 -4.75 -3.24 0.64
N HIS A 138 -4.98 -2.12 -0.04
CA HIS A 138 -6.20 -1.32 0.15
C HIS A 138 -7.47 -2.03 -0.30
N ALA A 139 -7.41 -2.93 -1.29
CA ALA A 139 -8.53 -3.77 -1.66
C ALA A 139 -8.94 -4.74 -0.53
N THR A 140 -7.96 -5.33 0.18
CA THR A 140 -8.26 -6.18 1.35
C THR A 140 -8.83 -5.38 2.53
N CYS A 141 -8.39 -4.13 2.70
CA CYS A 141 -8.99 -3.22 3.69
C CYS A 141 -10.46 -2.91 3.34
N LEU A 142 -10.78 -2.71 2.06
CA LEU A 142 -12.15 -2.44 1.62
C LEU A 142 -13.06 -3.67 1.75
N ASP A 143 -12.51 -4.88 1.59
CA ASP A 143 -13.23 -6.16 1.75
C ASP A 143 -13.39 -6.59 3.23
N THR A 144 -12.78 -5.86 4.17
CA THR A 144 -12.96 -6.06 5.62
C THR A 144 -14.39 -5.69 6.04
N PHE A 145 -14.93 -6.29 7.10
CA PHE A 145 -16.24 -5.93 7.66
C PHE A 145 -16.13 -5.52 9.15
N PRO A 146 -16.47 -4.26 9.51
CA PRO A 146 -16.83 -3.15 8.63
C PRO A 146 -15.65 -2.71 7.73
N PRO A 147 -15.92 -2.10 6.56
CA PRO A 147 -14.88 -1.74 5.61
C PRO A 147 -13.92 -0.70 6.17
N ILE A 148 -12.64 -0.85 5.84
CA ILE A 148 -11.59 0.08 6.20
C ILE A 148 -11.18 0.85 4.94
N SER A 149 -11.33 2.17 4.97
CA SER A 149 -10.89 3.04 3.88
C SER A 149 -9.82 4.01 4.37
N TYR A 150 -8.56 3.77 3.98
CA TYR A 150 -7.46 4.70 4.22
C TYR A 150 -7.33 5.76 3.14
N LEU A 151 -7.66 5.41 1.89
CA LEU A 151 -7.55 6.30 0.73
C LEU A 151 -8.73 7.26 0.65
N ASN A 152 -8.43 8.55 0.54
CA ASN A 152 -9.41 9.60 0.29
C ASN A 152 -9.38 10.06 -1.19
N ASP A 153 -10.19 11.05 -1.54
CA ASP A 153 -10.26 11.55 -2.92
C ASP A 153 -8.94 12.15 -3.38
N THR A 154 -8.19 12.83 -2.51
CA THR A 154 -6.84 13.31 -2.82
C THR A 154 -5.89 12.16 -3.15
N SER A 155 -5.98 11.04 -2.42
CA SER A 155 -5.19 9.83 -2.68
C SER A 155 -5.48 9.28 -4.08
N ARG A 156 -6.77 9.20 -4.45
CA ARG A 156 -7.21 8.71 -5.77
C ARG A 156 -6.77 9.65 -6.91
N ARG A 157 -6.78 10.96 -6.68
CA ARG A 157 -6.26 11.96 -7.62
C ARG A 157 -4.75 11.83 -7.80
N ILE A 158 -4.00 11.56 -6.73
CA ILE A 158 -2.55 11.30 -6.85
C ILE A 158 -2.31 10.02 -7.67
N ILE A 159 -3.10 8.96 -7.47
CA ILE A 159 -3.05 7.75 -8.30
C ILE A 159 -3.28 8.08 -9.78
N GLN A 160 -4.30 8.88 -10.10
CA GLN A 160 -4.59 9.33 -11.47
C GLN A 160 -3.44 10.15 -12.06
N LEU A 161 -2.87 11.08 -11.27
CA LEU A 161 -1.71 11.88 -11.67
C LEU A 161 -0.53 10.99 -12.05
N VAL A 162 -0.18 9.99 -11.23
CA VAL A 162 0.94 9.09 -11.51
C VAL A 162 0.70 8.28 -12.78
N HIS A 163 -0.50 7.72 -12.99
CA HIS A 163 -0.83 6.99 -14.22
C HIS A 163 -0.83 7.89 -15.45
N GLY A 164 -1.38 9.10 -15.36
CA GLY A 164 -1.34 10.09 -16.43
C GLY A 164 0.09 10.50 -16.80
N PHE A 165 0.93 10.74 -15.78
CA PHE A 165 2.35 11.06 -15.97
C PHE A 165 3.13 9.94 -16.67
N ASN A 166 2.94 8.70 -16.23
CA ASN A 166 3.58 7.53 -16.84
C ASN A 166 3.08 7.29 -18.27
N THR A 167 1.78 7.46 -18.51
CA THR A 167 1.16 7.32 -19.84
C THR A 167 1.72 8.34 -20.81
N HIS A 168 1.84 9.61 -20.40
CA HIS A 168 2.42 10.68 -21.21
C HIS A 168 3.85 10.34 -21.67
N HIS A 169 4.64 9.75 -20.79
CA HIS A 169 6.03 9.37 -21.08
C HIS A 169 6.16 8.05 -21.85
N GLY A 170 5.08 7.28 -22.01
CA GLY A 170 5.13 5.94 -22.58
C GLY A 170 5.94 4.92 -21.75
N GLN A 171 6.28 5.26 -20.49
CA GLN A 171 7.12 4.45 -19.61
C GLN A 171 6.72 4.67 -18.15
N THR A 172 6.89 3.63 -17.32
CA THR A 172 6.71 3.76 -15.86
C THR A 172 7.90 4.50 -15.25
N LYS A 173 7.78 5.83 -15.06
CA LYS A 173 8.81 6.70 -14.45
C LYS A 173 8.54 7.02 -12.98
N VAL A 174 7.31 6.79 -12.52
CA VAL A 174 6.87 7.10 -11.16
C VAL A 174 5.99 5.97 -10.62
N ALA A 175 6.16 5.64 -9.35
CA ALA A 175 5.30 4.71 -8.61
C ALA A 175 4.74 5.38 -7.37
N TYR A 176 3.53 4.96 -6.96
CA TYR A 176 2.96 5.29 -5.67
C TYR A 176 2.85 4.05 -4.78
N THR A 177 2.89 4.28 -3.48
CA THR A 177 2.39 3.37 -2.45
C THR A 177 1.73 4.17 -1.33
N PHE A 178 0.81 3.52 -0.63
CA PHE A 178 0.04 4.09 0.47
C PHE A 178 -0.01 3.07 1.61
N ASP A 179 0.31 3.52 2.83
CA ASP A 179 0.18 2.74 4.06
C ASP A 179 -1.22 2.91 4.68
N ALA A 180 -1.34 2.77 6.00
CA ALA A 180 -2.57 2.98 6.76
C ALA A 180 -2.94 4.48 6.93
N GLY A 181 -3.07 5.18 5.80
CA GLY A 181 -3.47 6.59 5.72
C GLY A 181 -3.45 7.11 4.28
N PRO A 182 -3.87 8.38 4.07
CA PRO A 182 -4.07 8.94 2.73
C PRO A 182 -2.81 9.60 2.13
N ASN A 183 -1.71 9.65 2.89
CA ASN A 183 -0.45 10.20 2.39
C ASN A 183 0.14 9.29 1.31
N ALA A 184 0.52 9.85 0.16
CA ALA A 184 1.16 9.10 -0.90
C ALA A 184 2.67 9.11 -0.70
N VAL A 185 3.28 7.93 -0.73
CA VAL A 185 4.73 7.76 -0.88
C VAL A 185 5.01 7.46 -2.34
N ILE A 186 5.81 8.31 -2.96
CA ILE A 186 6.13 8.25 -4.38
C ILE A 186 7.57 7.80 -4.53
N PHE A 187 7.80 6.81 -5.39
CA PHE A 187 9.12 6.41 -5.84
C PHE A 187 9.35 6.91 -7.27
N THR A 188 10.53 7.46 -7.53
CA THR A 188 10.97 7.87 -8.86
C THR A 188 12.51 7.89 -8.90
N LEU A 189 13.09 8.16 -10.07
CA LEU A 189 14.53 8.40 -10.22
C LEU A 189 14.82 9.90 -10.15
N ASP A 190 16.06 10.24 -9.79
CA ASP A 190 16.52 11.62 -9.60
C ASP A 190 16.31 12.53 -10.81
N ASP A 191 16.49 12.01 -12.02
CA ASP A 191 16.22 12.69 -13.29
C ASP A 191 14.76 13.13 -13.49
N THR A 192 13.82 12.49 -12.77
CA THR A 192 12.37 12.66 -12.95
C THR A 192 11.75 13.47 -11.81
N VAL A 193 12.45 13.62 -10.68
CA VAL A 193 11.92 14.29 -9.48
C VAL A 193 11.41 15.70 -9.78
N ALA A 194 12.20 16.52 -10.48
CA ALA A 194 11.86 17.92 -10.71
C ALA A 194 10.56 18.05 -11.52
N GLU A 195 10.44 17.28 -12.59
CA GLU A 195 9.27 17.28 -13.47
C GLU A 195 8.02 16.76 -12.75
N PHE A 196 8.14 15.67 -11.98
CA PHE A 196 7.01 15.15 -11.23
C PHE A 196 6.57 16.09 -10.10
N VAL A 197 7.50 16.75 -9.40
CA VAL A 197 7.17 17.79 -8.41
C VAL A 197 6.43 18.96 -9.06
N ALA A 198 6.82 19.37 -10.27
CA ALA A 198 6.11 20.39 -11.02
C ALA A 198 4.68 19.91 -11.39
N ALA A 199 4.51 18.64 -11.78
CA ALA A 199 3.21 18.02 -12.05
C ALA A 199 2.31 18.02 -10.81
N VAL A 200 2.85 17.66 -9.65
CA VAL A 200 2.14 17.74 -8.36
C VAL A 200 1.71 19.18 -8.05
N ARG A 201 2.59 20.17 -8.25
CA ARG A 201 2.24 21.60 -8.03
C ARG A 201 1.16 22.10 -8.97
N HIS A 202 1.13 21.60 -10.21
CA HIS A 202 0.11 21.96 -11.17
C HIS A 202 -1.26 21.37 -10.79
N SER A 203 -1.31 20.08 -10.46
CA SER A 203 -2.55 19.38 -10.08
C SER A 203 -3.03 19.69 -8.67
N PHE A 204 -2.11 20.02 -7.75
CA PHE A 204 -2.37 20.34 -6.35
C PHE A 204 -1.63 21.62 -5.94
N PRO A 205 -2.09 22.80 -6.42
CA PRO A 205 -1.45 24.06 -6.06
C PRO A 205 -1.41 24.22 -4.53
N PRO A 206 -0.29 24.66 -3.93
CA PRO A 206 -0.25 24.89 -2.50
C PRO A 206 -1.29 25.94 -2.10
N ALA A 207 -2.05 25.70 -1.02
CA ALA A 207 -2.79 26.78 -0.38
C ALA A 207 -1.76 27.80 0.12
N THR A 208 -1.86 29.04 -0.35
CA THR A 208 -0.93 30.17 -0.09
C THR A 208 -0.05 29.96 1.13
N ASN A 209 1.16 29.45 0.90
CA ASN A 209 2.19 29.29 1.93
C ASN A 209 3.55 29.28 1.21
N GLY A 210 4.21 30.45 1.24
CA GLY A 210 5.55 30.66 0.69
C GLY A 210 6.55 29.59 1.13
N ASP A 211 7.49 29.28 0.26
CA ASP A 211 8.75 28.51 0.40
C ASP A 211 8.76 27.16 1.16
N LYS A 212 7.67 26.73 1.82
CA LYS A 212 7.62 25.54 2.70
C LYS A 212 6.93 24.34 2.08
N PHE A 213 6.51 24.43 0.82
CA PHE A 213 5.83 23.34 0.12
C PHE A 213 6.74 22.14 -0.13
N LEU A 214 8.05 22.35 -0.25
CA LEU A 214 9.03 21.28 -0.42
C LEU A 214 9.99 21.29 0.77
N LYS A 215 10.18 20.14 1.40
CA LYS A 215 11.09 19.92 2.53
C LYS A 215 12.06 18.78 2.19
N GLY A 216 13.23 18.76 2.83
CA GLY A 216 14.23 17.72 2.61
C GLY A 216 15.18 18.06 1.47
N LEU A 217 15.43 17.11 0.57
CA LEU A 217 16.36 17.30 -0.54
C LEU A 217 15.93 18.47 -1.44
N PRO A 218 16.87 19.34 -1.87
CA PRO A 218 16.55 20.43 -2.78
C PRO A 218 16.15 19.87 -4.14
N VAL A 219 15.12 20.46 -4.74
CA VAL A 219 14.65 20.13 -6.09
C VAL A 219 14.59 21.41 -6.90
N THR A 220 15.34 21.45 -8.00
CA THR A 220 15.32 22.58 -8.93
C THR A 220 13.94 22.69 -9.59
N PRO A 221 13.26 23.85 -9.50
CA PRO A 221 11.99 24.04 -10.17
C PRO A 221 12.14 23.93 -11.70
N VAL A 222 11.20 23.24 -12.34
CA VAL A 222 11.10 23.14 -13.80
C VAL A 222 9.70 23.52 -14.26
N LEU A 223 9.60 24.00 -15.50
CA LEU A 223 8.32 24.28 -16.13
C LEU A 223 7.79 23.00 -16.78
N LEU A 224 6.51 22.72 -16.57
CA LEU A 224 5.83 21.63 -17.29
C LEU A 224 5.60 22.02 -18.74
N SER A 225 5.83 21.06 -19.65
CA SER A 225 5.42 21.15 -21.04
C SER A 225 3.90 21.32 -21.16
N ASN A 226 3.44 21.94 -22.25
CA ASN A 226 2.01 22.13 -22.47
C ASN A 226 1.31 20.79 -22.78
N GLU A 227 2.04 19.89 -23.42
CA GLU A 227 1.60 18.53 -23.75
C GLU A 227 1.35 17.72 -22.49
N LEU A 228 2.24 17.80 -21.49
CA LEU A 228 2.06 17.12 -20.21
C LEU A 228 0.90 17.72 -19.43
N LYS A 229 0.77 19.05 -19.35
CA LYS A 229 -0.40 19.69 -18.71
C LYS A 229 -1.72 19.22 -19.33
N ALA A 230 -1.78 19.17 -20.66
CA ALA A 230 -2.97 18.70 -21.38
C ALA A 230 -3.24 17.21 -21.15
N ALA A 231 -2.18 16.37 -21.11
CA ALA A 231 -2.29 14.94 -20.87
C ALA A 231 -2.76 14.60 -19.43
N LEU A 232 -2.38 15.41 -18.44
CA LEU A 232 -2.87 15.23 -17.08
C LEU A 232 -4.38 15.49 -17.01
N ALA A 233 -4.91 16.48 -17.74
CA ALA A 233 -6.35 16.76 -17.86
C ALA A 233 -7.12 16.77 -16.52
N MET A 234 -6.45 17.17 -15.43
CA MET A 234 -7.02 17.20 -14.08
C MET A 234 -7.31 18.64 -13.67
N GLU A 235 -8.53 18.90 -13.23
CA GLU A 235 -8.85 20.15 -12.53
C GLU A 235 -7.90 20.33 -11.33
N PRO A 236 -7.38 21.54 -11.04
CA PRO A 236 -6.53 21.73 -9.88
C PRO A 236 -7.28 21.50 -8.56
N SER A 237 -6.59 21.03 -7.52
CA SER A 237 -7.11 20.92 -6.16
C SER A 237 -6.22 21.68 -5.17
N PRO A 238 -6.42 23.00 -5.05
CA PRO A 238 -5.60 23.85 -4.18
C PRO A 238 -5.63 23.37 -2.72
N GLY A 239 -4.47 23.29 -2.08
CA GLY A 239 -4.34 22.92 -0.66
C GLY A 239 -4.56 21.44 -0.32
N ALA A 240 -4.92 20.60 -1.30
CA ALA A 240 -5.16 19.18 -1.05
C ALA A 240 -3.87 18.41 -0.70
N VAL A 241 -2.72 18.84 -1.24
CA VAL A 241 -1.39 18.45 -0.75
C VAL A 241 -0.85 19.60 0.10
N GLN A 242 -0.50 19.33 1.35
CA GLN A 242 -0.01 20.33 2.29
C GLN A 242 1.45 20.68 2.01
N TYR A 243 2.29 19.66 1.83
CA TYR A 243 3.70 19.77 1.49
C TYR A 243 4.26 18.42 1.02
N ILE A 244 5.43 18.46 0.41
CA ILE A 244 6.21 17.32 -0.06
C ILE A 244 7.47 17.20 0.80
N ILE A 245 7.79 15.99 1.27
CA ILE A 245 9.10 15.66 1.82
C ILE A 245 9.88 14.88 0.77
N ALA A 246 10.96 15.46 0.24
CA ALA A 246 11.87 14.80 -0.68
C ALA A 246 13.04 14.17 0.09
N THR A 247 13.26 12.87 -0.12
CA THR A 247 14.33 12.09 0.53
C THR A 247 14.86 11.00 -0.41
N GLN A 248 15.80 10.22 0.07
CA GLN A 248 16.46 9.13 -0.64
C GLN A 248 16.66 7.92 0.29
N VAL A 249 17.16 6.81 -0.26
CA VAL A 249 17.55 5.65 0.54
C VAL A 249 18.65 6.06 1.53
N GLY A 250 18.53 5.62 2.78
CA GLY A 250 19.43 6.00 3.88
C GLY A 250 19.98 4.81 4.65
N PRO A 251 20.97 5.04 5.52
CA PRO A 251 21.59 3.99 6.33
C PRO A 251 20.65 3.49 7.44
N GLY A 252 21.09 2.43 8.13
CA GLY A 252 20.44 1.95 9.36
C GLY A 252 20.60 2.90 10.55
N PRO A 253 20.15 2.50 11.76
CA PRO A 253 20.28 3.29 12.98
C PRO A 253 21.71 3.75 13.25
N GLN A 254 21.87 4.98 13.73
CA GLN A 254 23.17 5.61 14.01
C GLN A 254 23.26 5.99 15.49
N VAL A 255 24.44 5.80 16.09
CA VAL A 255 24.78 6.32 17.41
C VAL A 255 25.23 7.77 17.25
N LEU A 256 24.76 8.66 18.14
CA LEU A 256 25.17 10.06 18.16
C LEU A 256 26.16 10.30 19.30
N ASP A 257 27.37 10.72 18.96
CA ASP A 257 28.43 11.00 19.95
C ASP A 257 28.30 12.39 20.59
N ASN A 258 27.37 13.22 20.11
CA ASN A 258 27.17 14.57 20.59
C ASN A 258 26.25 14.60 21.82
N SER A 259 26.80 14.96 22.99
CA SER A 259 26.04 15.07 24.24
C SER A 259 24.91 16.11 24.19
N HIS A 260 25.04 17.14 23.34
CA HIS A 260 23.96 18.13 23.13
C HIS A 260 22.77 17.60 22.32
N ALA A 261 22.89 16.41 21.74
CA ALA A 261 21.81 15.71 21.05
C ALA A 261 21.08 14.70 21.95
N HIS A 262 21.54 14.52 23.21
CA HIS A 262 20.80 13.72 24.18
C HIS A 262 19.42 14.33 24.41
N LEU A 263 18.41 13.45 24.48
CA LEU A 263 17.03 13.88 24.73
C LEU A 263 16.73 14.03 26.22
N LEU A 264 17.59 13.49 27.09
CA LEU A 264 17.48 13.54 28.54
C LEU A 264 18.65 14.34 29.13
N GLY A 265 18.36 15.15 30.13
CA GLY A 265 19.36 15.84 30.94
C GLY A 265 20.07 14.90 31.92
N PRO A 266 21.06 15.41 32.67
CA PRO A 266 21.76 14.64 33.70
C PRO A 266 20.86 14.12 34.83
N ASP A 267 19.69 14.72 35.00
CA ASP A 267 18.63 14.31 35.93
C ASP A 267 17.76 13.15 35.41
N GLY A 268 18.02 12.68 34.18
CA GLY A 268 17.26 11.62 33.53
C GLY A 268 15.88 12.06 33.02
N LEU A 269 15.58 13.36 33.05
CA LEU A 269 14.32 13.92 32.55
C LEU A 269 14.51 14.53 31.15
N PRO A 270 13.45 14.57 30.33
CA PRO A 270 13.50 15.31 29.08
C PRO A 270 13.92 16.75 29.32
N HIS A 271 14.77 17.30 28.45
CA HIS A 271 15.09 18.72 28.50
C HIS A 271 13.80 19.54 28.50
N GLN A 272 13.59 20.38 29.52
CA GLN A 272 12.44 21.28 29.56
C GLN A 272 12.60 22.36 28.48
N GLY A 273 11.89 22.17 27.35
CA GLY A 273 11.63 23.18 26.33
C GLY A 273 12.87 23.74 25.61
N ARG A 274 13.08 23.32 24.37
CA ARG A 274 13.61 24.22 23.34
C ARG A 274 12.44 24.80 22.55
#